data_AF-A0A850M6H8-F1
#
_entry.id   AF-A0A850M6H8-F1
#
_cell.length_a   1.000
_cell.length_b   1.000
_cell.length_c   1.000
_cell.angle_alpha   90.00
_cell.angle_beta   90.00
_cell.angle_gamma   90.00
#
_symmetry.space_group_name_H-M   'P 1'
#
loop_
_entity.id
_entity.type
_entity.pdbx_description
1 polymer ?
#
loop_
_entity_poly.entity_id
_entity_poly.type
_entity_poly.pdbx_seq_one_letter_code
_entity_poly.pdbx_strand_id
1 'polypeptide(L)'
;MRKWIGKSEGTAPKKKSKLIEKETNIIKVKYETKGLWDVEVQQSADLVWDELQIPDIGQNLEPGEPSLPQEGLYVAIPDDATVTDIKVVKYKKDTHLLSHQVKPAPQPSTDPSALPEITPKQEIYEKDDAFPGILFKKIGVTQVGDVNVVHLMVYPVQYHPIANTIDLYKKIELEVEYELAAEAAPPMRGVPTRGRKRVPAGYEDQILNFDNV
;
A
#
# COMPACT_ATOMS: atom_id res chain seq x y z
N MET A 1 -0.43 -0.10 26.15
CA MET A 1 -0.99 -1.47 26.03
C MET A 1 -1.07 -1.85 24.55
N ARG A 2 -0.99 -3.15 24.19
CA ARG A 2 -1.14 -3.60 22.78
C ARG A 2 -2.48 -4.29 22.61
N LYS A 3 -3.31 -3.81 21.70
CA LYS A 3 -4.63 -4.32 21.39
C LYS A 3 -4.68 -4.78 19.94
N TRP A 4 -5.26 -5.97 19.70
CA TRP A 4 -5.45 -6.48 18.34
C TRP A 4 -6.80 -6.04 17.77
N ILE A 5 -6.77 -5.46 16.58
CA ILE A 5 -7.95 -5.08 15.80
C ILE A 5 -8.02 -5.99 14.56
N GLY A 6 -8.68 -7.16 14.68
CA GLY A 6 -8.76 -8.14 13.60
C GLY A 6 -9.36 -9.48 13.99
N LYS A 7 -9.43 -10.44 13.04
CA LYS A 7 -10.05 -11.77 13.25
C LYS A 7 -9.09 -12.91 13.61
N SER A 8 -7.77 -12.72 13.57
CA SER A 8 -6.79 -13.78 13.89
C SER A 8 -5.48 -13.18 14.39
N GLU A 9 -4.86 -13.74 15.45
CA GLU A 9 -3.49 -13.41 15.86
C GLU A 9 -2.51 -13.52 14.68
N GLY A 10 -1.81 -12.42 14.41
CA GLY A 10 -0.52 -12.36 13.71
C GLY A 10 -0.33 -13.25 12.49
N THR A 11 -0.96 -12.95 11.36
CA THR A 11 -0.40 -13.40 10.09
C THR A 11 -0.37 -12.26 9.08
N ALA A 12 0.82 -12.07 8.51
CA ALA A 12 1.15 -11.18 7.42
C ALA A 12 0.08 -11.20 6.31
N PRO A 13 -0.10 -10.08 5.59
CA PRO A 13 -0.95 -10.04 4.41
C PRO A 13 -0.53 -11.16 3.46
N LYS A 14 -1.43 -12.11 3.21
CA LYS A 14 -1.21 -13.10 2.15
C LYS A 14 -1.55 -12.41 0.85
N LYS A 15 -0.55 -11.74 0.29
CA LYS A 15 -0.52 -11.29 -1.09
C LYS A 15 -1.03 -12.42 -1.98
N LYS A 16 -2.23 -12.25 -2.54
CA LYS A 16 -2.86 -13.18 -3.48
C LYS A 16 -3.41 -12.39 -4.65
N SER A 17 -2.51 -11.89 -5.46
CA SER A 17 -2.79 -11.58 -6.86
C SER A 17 -3.01 -12.89 -7.59
N LYS A 18 -4.28 -13.17 -7.87
CA LYS A 18 -4.63 -14.18 -8.85
C LYS A 18 -4.94 -13.41 -10.13
N LEU A 19 -4.28 -13.74 -11.24
CA LEU A 19 -4.78 -13.39 -12.57
C LEU A 19 -6.15 -14.07 -12.69
N ILE A 20 -7.23 -13.33 -12.44
CA ILE A 20 -8.59 -13.89 -12.41
C ILE A 20 -9.12 -14.09 -13.84
N GLU A 21 -8.67 -13.26 -14.78
CA GLU A 21 -9.07 -13.32 -16.19
C GLU A 21 -8.08 -12.54 -17.07
N LYS A 22 -7.79 -13.06 -18.26
CA LYS A 22 -7.16 -12.32 -19.35
C LYS A 22 -8.27 -11.89 -20.32
N GLU A 23 -9.14 -10.99 -19.86
CA GLU A 23 -9.79 -10.09 -20.83
C GLU A 23 -8.68 -9.14 -21.27
N THR A 24 -8.50 -8.98 -22.58
CA THR A 24 -7.23 -8.73 -23.28
C THR A 24 -6.33 -7.59 -22.75
N ASN A 25 -6.87 -6.71 -21.90
CA ASN A 25 -6.33 -5.43 -21.45
C ASN A 25 -6.52 -5.13 -19.93
N ILE A 26 -6.95 -6.10 -19.10
CA ILE A 26 -7.27 -5.86 -17.67
C ILE A 26 -6.50 -6.81 -16.75
N ILE A 27 -5.85 -6.25 -15.70
CA ILE A 27 -5.25 -7.02 -14.60
C ILE A 27 -6.03 -6.75 -13.31
N LYS A 28 -6.66 -7.80 -12.77
CA LYS A 28 -7.34 -7.77 -11.46
C LYS A 28 -6.33 -8.03 -10.33
N VAL A 29 -6.22 -7.10 -9.40
CA VAL A 29 -5.35 -7.19 -8.23
C VAL A 29 -6.19 -7.24 -6.97
N LYS A 30 -5.88 -8.20 -6.08
CA LYS A 30 -6.60 -8.38 -4.82
C LYS A 30 -5.64 -8.16 -3.65
N TYR A 31 -5.96 -7.17 -2.84
CA TYR A 31 -5.30 -6.84 -1.58
C TYR A 31 -6.13 -7.36 -0.40
N GLU A 32 -5.50 -8.03 0.55
CA GLU A 32 -6.14 -8.50 1.78
C GLU A 32 -5.24 -8.31 3.00
N THR A 33 -5.77 -7.65 4.03
CA THR A 33 -5.16 -7.56 5.35
C THR A 33 -6.02 -8.26 6.40
N LYS A 34 -5.38 -8.95 7.35
CA LYS A 34 -6.08 -9.71 8.39
C LYS A 34 -6.51 -8.86 9.58
N GLY A 35 -5.81 -7.76 9.82
CA GLY A 35 -5.95 -6.97 11.01
C GLY A 35 -4.79 -6.01 11.19
N LEU A 36 -4.84 -5.32 12.33
CA LEU A 36 -4.01 -4.20 12.71
C LEU A 36 -3.74 -4.31 14.21
N TRP A 37 -2.51 -4.02 14.63
CA TRP A 37 -2.18 -3.76 16.03
C TRP A 37 -2.42 -2.29 16.35
N ASP A 38 -3.07 -2.04 17.46
CA ASP A 38 -3.22 -0.74 18.09
C ASP A 38 -2.33 -0.73 19.34
N VAL A 39 -1.29 0.09 19.32
CA VAL A 39 -0.25 0.15 20.35
C VAL A 39 -0.25 1.51 20.99
N GLU A 40 -0.61 1.59 22.26
CA GLU A 40 -0.51 2.86 22.99
C GLU A 40 0.97 3.20 23.23
N VAL A 41 1.36 4.41 22.83
CA VAL A 41 2.69 4.98 22.97
C VAL A 41 2.61 6.21 23.85
N GLN A 42 3.29 6.15 24.99
CA GLN A 42 3.39 7.30 25.90
C GLN A 42 4.55 8.21 25.46
N GLN A 43 4.22 9.41 25.01
CA GLN A 43 5.21 10.43 24.60
C GLN A 43 5.71 11.24 25.81
N SER A 44 4.82 11.54 26.75
CA SER A 44 5.12 12.24 28.01
C SER A 44 4.15 11.80 29.11
N ALA A 45 4.29 12.33 30.33
CA ALA A 45 3.43 11.96 31.46
C ALA A 45 1.92 12.09 31.15
N ASP A 46 1.55 13.09 30.35
CA ASP A 46 0.15 13.45 30.06
C ASP A 46 -0.28 13.20 28.61
N LEU A 47 0.63 12.73 27.74
CA LEU A 47 0.37 12.57 26.31
C LEU A 47 0.60 11.12 25.85
N VAL A 48 -0.50 10.46 25.51
CA VAL A 48 -0.53 9.09 24.98
C VAL A 48 -1.13 9.13 23.58
N TRP A 49 -0.50 8.41 22.66
CA TRP A 49 -0.93 8.26 21.27
C TRP A 49 -1.21 6.80 20.96
N ASP A 50 -2.08 6.54 19.99
CA ASP A 50 -2.28 5.21 19.42
C ASP A 50 -1.40 5.06 18.18
N GLU A 51 -0.55 4.03 18.15
CA GLU A 51 0.30 3.68 17.01
C GLU A 51 -0.28 2.45 16.31
N LEU A 52 -0.66 2.64 15.05
CA LEU A 52 -1.32 1.62 14.24
C LEU A 52 -0.29 0.85 13.42
N GLN A 53 -0.16 -0.46 13.66
CA GLN A 53 0.86 -1.31 13.02
C GLN A 53 0.25 -2.54 12.32
N ILE A 54 0.49 -2.68 11.03
CA ILE A 54 0.26 -3.94 10.30
C ILE A 54 1.64 -4.58 10.06
N PRO A 55 1.83 -5.88 10.36
CA PRO A 55 3.11 -6.55 10.12
C PRO A 55 3.54 -6.48 8.65
N ASP A 56 4.84 -6.33 8.42
CA ASP A 56 5.51 -6.38 7.11
C ASP A 56 5.13 -5.27 6.12
N ILE A 57 4.52 -4.16 6.58
CA ILE A 57 4.21 -3.01 5.74
C ILE A 57 4.77 -1.70 6.31
N GLY A 58 4.87 -0.69 5.45
CA GLY A 58 5.41 0.61 5.81
C GLY A 58 4.41 1.49 6.56
N GLN A 59 4.89 2.66 6.97
CA GLN A 59 4.11 3.70 7.65
C GLN A 59 4.16 4.99 6.85
N ASN A 60 3.16 5.86 7.04
CA ASN A 60 3.27 7.24 6.59
C ASN A 60 4.31 7.98 7.44
N LEU A 61 5.28 8.60 6.77
CA LEU A 61 6.41 9.29 7.42
C LEU A 61 6.40 10.79 7.13
N GLU A 62 5.36 11.31 6.48
CA GLU A 62 5.20 12.75 6.24
C GLU A 62 5.01 13.49 7.57
N PRO A 63 5.97 14.34 8.00
CA PRO A 63 5.98 14.89 9.35
C PRO A 63 4.67 15.59 9.71
N GLY A 64 4.14 15.26 10.88
CA GLY A 64 2.89 15.80 11.43
C GLY A 64 1.60 15.24 10.84
N GLU A 65 1.66 14.42 9.78
CA GLU A 65 0.50 13.65 9.32
C GLU A 65 0.28 12.41 10.21
N PRO A 66 -0.93 11.85 10.27
CA PRO A 66 -1.16 10.55 10.92
C PRO A 66 -0.22 9.47 10.36
N SER A 67 0.53 8.82 11.25
CA SER A 67 1.37 7.67 10.92
C SER A 67 0.47 6.45 10.70
N LEU A 68 -0.02 6.31 9.46
CA LEU A 68 -0.89 5.21 9.07
C LEU A 68 -0.12 4.15 8.27
N PRO A 69 -0.48 2.86 8.42
CA PRO A 69 0.11 1.80 7.61
C PRO A 69 -0.18 1.99 6.12
N GLN A 70 0.85 1.84 5.28
CA GLN A 70 0.76 1.89 3.82
C GLN A 70 1.66 0.83 3.18
N GLU A 71 1.25 0.31 2.02
CA GLU A 71 1.95 -0.79 1.36
C GLU A 71 2.18 -0.49 -0.13
N GLY A 72 3.43 -0.65 -0.57
CA GLY A 72 3.80 -0.59 -1.98
C GLY A 72 3.56 -1.93 -2.68
N LEU A 73 2.82 -1.91 -3.77
CA LEU A 73 2.52 -3.06 -4.61
C LEU A 73 3.12 -2.88 -6.01
N TYR A 74 3.79 -3.91 -6.50
CA TYR A 74 4.25 -3.98 -7.89
C TYR A 74 3.37 -4.92 -8.71
N VAL A 75 2.72 -4.38 -9.73
CA VAL A 75 1.89 -5.13 -10.69
C VAL A 75 2.64 -5.20 -12.01
N ALA A 76 3.10 -6.37 -12.41
CA ALA A 76 3.77 -6.56 -13.69
C ALA A 76 2.79 -6.34 -14.86
N ILE A 77 3.24 -5.62 -15.86
CA ILE A 77 2.53 -5.33 -17.11
C ILE A 77 3.38 -5.79 -18.30
N PRO A 78 2.75 -6.07 -19.46
CA PRO A 78 3.48 -6.37 -20.68
C PRO A 78 4.47 -5.25 -21.09
N ASP A 79 5.52 -5.61 -21.84
CA ASP A 79 6.60 -4.66 -22.20
C ASP A 79 6.08 -3.46 -23.00
N ASP A 80 5.08 -3.70 -23.87
CA ASP A 80 4.48 -2.71 -24.76
C ASP A 80 3.14 -2.16 -24.23
N ALA A 81 2.85 -2.34 -22.93
CA ALA A 81 1.61 -1.89 -22.31
C ALA A 81 1.69 -0.45 -21.78
N THR A 82 0.68 0.35 -22.07
CA THR A 82 0.45 1.65 -21.47
C THR A 82 -0.75 1.57 -20.54
N VAL A 83 -0.57 1.86 -19.25
CA VAL A 83 -1.67 1.87 -18.27
C VAL A 83 -2.60 3.05 -18.56
N THR A 84 -3.85 2.76 -18.84
CA THR A 84 -4.89 3.74 -19.17
C THR A 84 -5.68 4.17 -17.93
N ASP A 85 -6.09 3.22 -17.10
CA ASP A 85 -6.87 3.49 -15.89
C ASP A 85 -6.57 2.49 -14.77
N ILE A 86 -6.79 2.93 -13.53
CA ILE A 86 -6.75 2.07 -12.35
C ILE A 86 -7.91 2.45 -11.45
N LYS A 87 -8.74 1.47 -11.08
CA LYS A 87 -9.94 1.71 -10.27
C LYS A 87 -10.14 0.66 -9.19
N VAL A 88 -10.75 1.08 -8.08
CA VAL A 88 -11.23 0.16 -7.04
C VAL A 88 -12.60 -0.36 -7.46
N VAL A 89 -12.72 -1.66 -7.72
CA VAL A 89 -13.99 -2.28 -8.11
C VAL A 89 -14.77 -2.84 -6.93
N LYS A 90 -14.05 -3.20 -5.85
CA LYS A 90 -14.68 -3.76 -4.65
C LYS A 90 -13.80 -3.53 -3.44
N TYR A 91 -14.44 -3.32 -2.30
CA TYR A 91 -13.73 -3.32 -1.02
C TYR A 91 -14.61 -3.87 0.11
N LYS A 92 -13.97 -4.21 1.23
CA LYS A 92 -14.63 -4.52 2.49
C LYS A 92 -13.91 -3.79 3.60
N LYS A 93 -14.64 -3.00 4.38
CA LYS A 93 -14.12 -2.26 5.53
C LYS A 93 -14.86 -2.60 6.82
N ASP A 94 -14.16 -2.44 7.93
CA ASP A 94 -14.74 -2.43 9.28
C ASP A 94 -14.27 -1.17 10.01
N THR A 95 -15.17 -0.50 10.73
CA THR A 95 -14.88 0.73 11.47
C THR A 95 -14.61 0.42 12.94
N HIS A 96 -13.59 1.06 13.51
CA HIS A 96 -13.16 0.86 14.89
C HIS A 96 -12.92 2.19 15.60
N LEU A 97 -13.38 2.29 16.85
CA LEU A 97 -13.09 3.42 17.73
C LEU A 97 -11.72 3.22 18.41
N LEU A 98 -10.90 4.26 18.41
CA LEU A 98 -9.59 4.28 19.07
C LEU A 98 -9.70 4.79 20.51
N SER A 99 -8.67 4.52 21.31
CA SER A 99 -8.62 4.95 22.72
C SER A 99 -8.02 6.35 22.83
N HIS A 100 -7.01 6.63 22.01
CA HIS A 100 -6.37 7.93 21.86
C HIS A 100 -6.29 8.32 20.38
N GLN A 101 -5.80 9.53 20.10
CA GLN A 101 -5.55 9.94 18.73
C GLN A 101 -4.39 9.16 18.13
N VAL A 102 -4.41 8.98 16.81
CA VAL A 102 -3.29 8.35 16.09
C VAL A 102 -2.04 9.22 16.21
N LYS A 103 -0.90 8.58 16.45
CA LYS A 103 0.40 9.24 16.53
C LYS A 103 0.75 9.95 15.20
N PRO A 104 1.12 11.24 15.24
CA PRO A 104 1.69 11.91 14.08
C PRO A 104 3.07 11.36 13.73
N ALA A 105 3.40 11.33 12.44
CA ALA A 105 4.75 11.00 12.01
C ALA A 105 5.75 12.03 12.56
N PRO A 106 6.85 11.57 13.18
CA PRO A 106 7.84 12.46 13.78
C PRO A 106 8.63 13.23 12.72
N GLN A 107 9.22 14.36 13.13
CA GLN A 107 10.23 15.01 12.30
C GLN A 107 11.49 14.13 12.19
N PRO A 108 12.11 14.04 11.00
CA PRO A 108 13.38 13.34 10.85
C PRO A 108 14.46 14.08 11.65
N SER A 109 15.09 13.39 12.59
CA SER A 109 16.24 13.90 13.35
C SER A 109 17.54 13.32 12.80
N THR A 110 18.58 14.14 12.74
CA THR A 110 19.95 13.70 12.47
C THR A 110 20.68 13.23 13.73
N ASP A 111 20.19 13.60 14.92
CA ASP A 111 20.71 13.13 16.20
C ASP A 111 19.95 11.88 16.65
N PRO A 112 20.59 10.70 16.72
CA PRO A 112 19.95 9.46 17.17
C PRO A 112 19.62 9.46 18.67
N SER A 113 20.16 10.40 19.45
CA SER A 113 19.94 10.51 20.89
C SER A 113 18.78 11.43 21.26
N ALA A 114 18.33 12.26 20.31
CA ALA A 114 17.22 13.18 20.52
C ALA A 114 15.88 12.42 20.48
N LEU A 115 14.98 12.75 21.41
CA LEU A 115 13.60 12.30 21.32
C LEU A 115 12.98 12.92 20.06
N PRO A 116 12.31 12.12 19.21
CA PRO A 116 11.72 12.62 17.99
C PRO A 116 10.63 13.66 18.31
N GLU A 117 10.74 14.84 17.68
CA GLU A 117 9.72 15.87 17.79
C GLU A 117 8.46 15.43 17.04
N ILE A 118 7.32 15.44 17.74
CA ILE A 118 6.01 15.06 17.20
C ILE A 118 5.10 16.28 17.29
N THR A 119 4.75 16.83 16.13
CA THR A 119 3.89 18.01 16.03
C THR A 119 2.74 17.71 15.06
N PRO A 120 1.49 17.50 15.53
CA PRO A 120 0.37 17.20 14.66
C PRO A 120 0.05 18.36 13.72
N LYS A 121 -0.18 18.06 12.44
CA LYS A 121 -0.71 19.05 11.48
C LYS A 121 -2.17 19.36 11.82
N GLN A 122 -2.42 20.54 12.36
CA GLN A 122 -3.77 21.00 12.73
C GLN A 122 -4.77 20.88 11.58
N GLU A 123 -4.33 21.15 10.34
CA GLU A 123 -5.17 21.04 9.14
C GLU A 123 -5.77 19.65 8.90
N ILE A 124 -5.16 18.60 9.47
CA ILE A 124 -5.65 17.22 9.44
C ILE A 124 -6.37 16.91 10.75
N TYR A 125 -5.71 17.11 11.89
CA TYR A 125 -6.22 16.68 13.20
C TYR A 125 -7.43 17.46 13.70
N GLU A 126 -7.67 18.67 13.18
CA GLU A 126 -8.83 19.51 13.51
C GLU A 126 -9.97 19.38 12.47
N LYS A 127 -9.91 18.38 11.58
CA LYS A 127 -10.98 18.04 10.63
C LYS A 127 -11.46 16.61 10.84
N ASP A 128 -12.74 16.38 10.56
CA ASP A 128 -13.35 15.04 10.59
C ASP A 128 -13.34 14.36 9.21
N ASP A 129 -12.41 14.77 8.34
CA ASP A 129 -12.25 14.19 7.03
C ASP A 129 -11.42 12.90 7.11
N ALA A 130 -11.77 11.91 6.29
CA ALA A 130 -11.00 10.68 6.18
C ALA A 130 -9.59 10.97 5.65
N PHE A 131 -8.55 10.69 6.44
CA PHE A 131 -7.17 10.75 6.01
C PHE A 131 -6.62 9.34 5.74
N PRO A 132 -5.98 9.06 4.59
CA PRO A 132 -5.67 9.99 3.48
C PRO A 132 -6.82 10.21 2.48
N GLY A 133 -7.99 9.57 2.68
CA GLY A 133 -9.20 9.77 1.85
C GLY A 133 -9.20 9.02 0.51
N ILE A 134 -8.08 8.40 0.15
CA ILE A 134 -7.91 7.54 -1.03
C ILE A 134 -7.50 6.13 -0.59
N LEU A 135 -7.84 5.11 -1.39
CA LEU A 135 -7.49 3.72 -1.11
C LEU A 135 -6.21 3.26 -1.80
N PHE A 136 -5.84 3.94 -2.88
CA PHE A 136 -4.59 3.70 -3.58
C PHE A 136 -4.10 4.97 -4.26
N LYS A 137 -2.80 5.01 -4.56
CA LYS A 137 -2.16 6.04 -5.37
C LYS A 137 -1.23 5.38 -6.37
N LYS A 138 -1.38 5.70 -7.65
CA LYS A 138 -0.40 5.29 -8.68
C LYS A 138 0.87 6.12 -8.49
N ILE A 139 1.98 5.46 -8.17
CA ILE A 139 3.29 6.12 -8.08
C ILE A 139 3.90 6.29 -9.46
N GLY A 140 3.81 5.27 -10.30
CA GLY A 140 4.33 5.32 -11.67
C GLY A 140 4.44 3.95 -12.31
N VAL A 141 5.00 3.93 -13.52
CA VAL A 141 5.44 2.72 -14.21
C VAL A 141 6.96 2.71 -14.17
N THR A 142 7.56 1.61 -13.74
CA THR A 142 9.02 1.44 -13.64
C THR A 142 9.42 0.05 -14.11
N GLN A 143 10.71 -0.17 -14.31
CA GLN A 143 11.25 -1.45 -14.72
C GLN A 143 12.03 -2.07 -13.56
N VAL A 144 11.67 -3.29 -13.20
CA VAL A 144 12.37 -4.11 -12.21
C VAL A 144 13.01 -5.29 -12.95
N GLY A 145 14.33 -5.23 -13.15
CA GLY A 145 15.02 -6.20 -14.00
C GLY A 145 14.51 -6.15 -15.44
N ASP A 146 13.98 -7.27 -15.94
CA ASP A 146 13.41 -7.40 -17.29
C ASP A 146 11.87 -7.17 -17.32
N VAL A 147 11.26 -6.74 -16.22
CA VAL A 147 9.80 -6.66 -16.08
C VAL A 147 9.35 -5.22 -15.87
N ASN A 148 8.43 -4.74 -16.73
CA ASN A 148 7.72 -3.50 -16.48
C ASN A 148 6.66 -3.71 -15.39
N VAL A 149 6.65 -2.84 -14.39
CA VAL A 149 5.71 -2.90 -13.27
C VAL A 149 5.05 -1.55 -13.05
N VAL A 150 3.77 -1.59 -12.70
CA VAL A 150 3.03 -0.47 -12.11
C VAL A 150 3.28 -0.48 -10.62
N HIS A 151 3.82 0.61 -10.10
CA HIS A 151 4.02 0.82 -8.67
C HIS A 151 2.79 1.54 -8.10
N LEU A 152 2.07 0.85 -7.21
CA LEU A 152 0.89 1.35 -6.52
C LEU A 152 1.17 1.45 -5.03
N MET A 153 0.80 2.56 -4.40
CA MET A 153 0.70 2.64 -2.94
C MET A 153 -0.73 2.33 -2.54
N VAL A 154 -0.95 1.42 -1.60
CA VAL A 154 -2.27 1.08 -1.06
C VAL A 154 -2.38 1.57 0.38
N TYR A 155 -3.53 2.13 0.71
CA TYR A 155 -3.85 2.69 2.02
C TYR A 155 -4.96 1.85 2.68
N PRO A 156 -4.60 0.79 3.44
CA PRO A 156 -5.56 -0.10 4.07
C PRO A 156 -6.29 0.53 5.27
N VAL A 157 -5.81 1.66 5.79
CA VAL A 157 -6.38 2.34 6.96
C VAL A 157 -6.73 3.77 6.59
N GLN A 158 -7.94 4.20 6.93
CA GLN A 158 -8.31 5.61 6.94
C GLN A 158 -8.62 6.04 8.37
N TYR A 159 -8.21 7.24 8.74
CA TYR A 159 -8.39 7.80 10.07
C TYR A 159 -9.26 9.04 10.02
N HIS A 160 -10.19 9.15 10.98
CA HIS A 160 -11.08 10.28 11.20
C HIS A 160 -10.72 10.93 12.54
N PRO A 161 -9.94 12.04 12.54
CA PRO A 161 -9.34 12.60 13.75
C PRO A 161 -10.30 13.10 14.82
N ILE A 162 -11.42 13.74 14.43
CA ILE A 162 -12.42 14.26 15.38
C ILE A 162 -13.28 13.14 15.94
N ALA A 163 -13.78 12.25 15.07
CA ALA A 163 -14.52 11.07 15.51
C ALA A 163 -13.66 10.07 16.29
N ASN A 164 -12.34 10.18 16.21
CA ASN A 164 -11.35 9.24 16.73
C ASN A 164 -11.61 7.78 16.29
N THR A 165 -12.00 7.62 15.02
CA THR A 165 -12.29 6.31 14.43
C THR A 165 -11.35 6.00 13.28
N ILE A 166 -11.18 4.72 13.01
CA ILE A 166 -10.49 4.22 11.81
C ILE A 166 -11.41 3.34 10.99
N ASP A 167 -11.27 3.43 9.68
CA ASP A 167 -11.79 2.46 8.73
C ASP A 167 -10.65 1.54 8.28
N LEU A 168 -10.75 0.25 8.65
CA LEU A 168 -9.81 -0.79 8.23
C LEU A 168 -10.36 -1.53 7.01
N TYR A 169 -9.75 -1.30 5.85
CA TYR A 169 -10.06 -1.95 4.59
C TYR A 169 -9.41 -3.33 4.51
N LYS A 170 -10.10 -4.35 5.02
CA LYS A 170 -9.65 -5.75 5.05
C LYS A 170 -9.46 -6.35 3.67
N LYS A 171 -10.16 -5.83 2.67
CA LYS A 171 -10.07 -6.29 1.29
C LYS A 171 -10.25 -5.12 0.33
N ILE A 172 -9.37 -5.02 -0.67
CA ILE A 172 -9.46 -4.06 -1.77
C ILE A 172 -9.20 -4.83 -3.07
N GLU A 173 -10.10 -4.72 -4.04
CA GLU A 173 -9.93 -5.24 -5.41
C GLU A 173 -9.74 -4.06 -6.36
N LEU A 174 -8.59 -4.06 -7.03
CA LEU A 174 -8.19 -3.07 -8.02
C LEU A 174 -8.24 -3.71 -9.41
N GLU A 175 -8.64 -2.92 -10.40
CA GLU A 175 -8.49 -3.26 -11.82
C GLU A 175 -7.50 -2.29 -12.44
N VAL A 176 -6.46 -2.83 -13.06
CA VAL A 176 -5.47 -2.09 -13.85
C VAL A 176 -5.77 -2.33 -15.32
N GLU A 177 -6.24 -1.29 -16.00
CA GLU A 177 -6.50 -1.30 -17.43
C GLU A 177 -5.28 -0.81 -18.18
N TYR A 178 -4.94 -1.47 -19.29
CA TYR A 178 -3.82 -1.10 -20.13
C TYR A 178 -4.11 -1.34 -21.60
N GLU A 179 -3.45 -0.59 -22.47
CA GLU A 179 -3.47 -0.79 -23.92
C GLU A 179 -2.11 -1.27 -24.39
N LEU A 180 -2.08 -2.23 -25.31
CA LEU A 180 -0.87 -2.65 -25.99
C LEU A 180 -0.61 -1.76 -27.19
N ALA A 181 0.64 -1.34 -27.38
CA ALA A 181 1.04 -0.74 -28.65
C ALA A 181 0.80 -1.74 -29.79
N ALA A 182 0.35 -1.22 -30.94
CA ALA A 182 0.20 -2.03 -32.16
C ALA A 182 1.55 -2.71 -32.48
N GLU A 183 1.48 -4.00 -32.80
CA GLU A 183 2.62 -4.90 -32.98
C GLU A 183 3.80 -4.21 -33.66
N ALA A 184 4.88 -4.00 -32.91
CA ALA A 184 6.14 -3.57 -33.50
C ALA A 184 6.57 -4.61 -34.53
N ALA A 185 7.14 -4.15 -35.66
CA ALA A 185 7.51 -4.98 -36.79
C ALA A 185 8.17 -6.30 -36.32
N PRO A 186 7.80 -7.45 -36.94
CA PRO A 186 8.24 -8.76 -36.47
C PRO A 186 9.76 -8.77 -36.31
N PRO A 187 10.27 -9.39 -35.24
CA PRO A 187 11.70 -9.37 -34.94
C PRO A 187 12.48 -9.85 -36.17
N MET A 188 13.56 -9.14 -36.50
CA MET A 188 14.43 -9.55 -37.60
C MET A 188 14.82 -11.02 -37.42
N ARG A 189 14.69 -11.79 -38.51
CA ARG A 189 14.97 -13.23 -38.51
C ARG A 189 16.40 -13.46 -38.01
N GLY A 190 16.56 -14.12 -36.87
CA GLY A 190 17.86 -14.38 -36.23
C GLY A 190 18.12 -13.61 -34.93
N VAL A 191 17.22 -12.73 -34.48
CA VAL A 191 17.27 -12.18 -33.12
C VAL A 191 16.96 -13.29 -32.12
N PRO A 192 17.83 -13.57 -31.14
CA PRO A 192 17.52 -14.54 -30.10
C PRO A 192 16.24 -14.10 -29.36
N THR A 193 15.28 -15.01 -29.24
CA THR A 193 14.10 -14.79 -28.38
C THR A 193 14.58 -14.43 -26.99
N ARG A 194 14.05 -13.34 -26.40
CA ARG A 194 14.36 -12.97 -25.02
C ARG A 194 14.15 -14.21 -24.13
N GLY A 195 15.18 -14.57 -23.37
CA GLY A 195 15.11 -15.67 -22.41
C GLY A 195 14.08 -15.38 -21.31
N ARG A 196 13.92 -16.33 -20.38
CA ARG A 196 13.06 -16.13 -19.19
C ARG A 196 13.40 -14.79 -18.52
N LYS A 197 12.39 -13.93 -18.33
CA LYS A 197 12.55 -12.63 -17.68
C LYS A 197 13.17 -12.81 -16.31
N ARG A 198 14.14 -11.96 -15.97
CA ARG A 198 14.86 -12.00 -14.70
C ARG A 198 14.52 -10.78 -13.87
N VAL A 199 14.38 -11.00 -12.58
CA VAL A 199 14.26 -9.93 -11.58
C VAL A 199 15.39 -10.10 -10.56
N PRO A 200 15.86 -9.01 -9.93
CA PRO A 200 16.84 -9.13 -8.85
C PRO A 200 16.28 -9.99 -7.71
N ALA A 201 17.16 -10.74 -7.04
CA ALA A 201 16.79 -11.57 -5.90
C ALA A 201 16.04 -10.74 -4.84
N GLY A 202 14.92 -11.25 -4.33
CA GLY A 202 14.06 -10.57 -3.35
C GLY A 202 12.92 -9.72 -3.92
N TYR A 203 12.88 -9.49 -5.24
CA TYR A 203 11.75 -8.82 -5.90
C TYR A 203 10.65 -9.79 -6.38
N GLU A 204 10.96 -11.08 -6.44
CA GLU A 204 10.05 -12.15 -6.87
C GLU A 204 8.78 -12.14 -6.00
N ASP A 205 8.94 -12.03 -4.68
CA ASP A 205 7.84 -11.96 -3.71
C ASP A 205 7.16 -10.58 -3.66
N GLN A 206 7.74 -9.55 -4.28
CA GLN A 206 7.20 -8.18 -4.30
C GLN A 206 6.38 -7.87 -5.57
N ILE A 207 6.66 -8.55 -6.68
CA ILE A 207 5.85 -8.47 -7.89
C ILE A 207 4.65 -9.41 -7.79
N LEU A 208 3.45 -8.88 -7.95
CA LEU A 208 2.18 -9.57 -7.71
C LEU A 208 1.96 -10.75 -8.67
N ASN A 209 2.20 -10.53 -9.94
CA ASN A 209 1.85 -11.46 -11.01
C ASN A 209 3.09 -11.91 -11.79
N PHE A 210 4.25 -12.03 -11.13
CA PHE A 210 5.51 -12.39 -11.80
C PHE A 210 5.41 -13.72 -12.56
N ASP A 211 4.72 -14.72 -12.00
CA ASP A 211 4.49 -16.02 -12.67
C ASP A 211 3.68 -15.93 -13.98
N ASN A 212 3.02 -14.79 -14.23
CA ASN A 212 2.19 -14.56 -15.41
C ASN A 212 2.85 -13.68 -16.48
N VAL A 213 4.13 -13.28 -16.30
CA VAL A 213 4.84 -12.33 -17.18
C VAL A 213 6.14 -12.91 -17.74
#